data_AF-I3M4P5-F1
#
_entry.id   AF-I3M4P5-F1
#
_cell.length_a   1.000
_cell.length_b   1.000
_cell.length_c   1.000
_cell.angle_alpha   90.00
_cell.angle_beta   90.00
_cell.angle_gamma   90.00
#
_symmetry.space_group_name_H-M   'P 1'
#
loop_
_entity.id
_entity.type
_entity.pdbx_description
1 polymer ?
#
loop_
_entity_poly.entity_id
_entity_poly.type
_entity_poly.pdbx_seq_one_letter_code
_entity_poly.pdbx_strand_id
1 'polypeptide(L)' 'LTQTPLSLPVTPGQPASISCRSSQSLLYSDGITYLEWYQQKPGQVSNQFTGVPDRFSGSGSGTEFTLRISRVEAEDAGVY' A
#
# COMPACT_ATOMS: atom_id res chain seq x y z
N LEU A 1 -12.65 4.65 2.18
CA LEU A 1 -11.77 3.66 1.51
C LEU A 1 -12.02 2.31 2.14
N THR A 2 -11.96 1.24 1.36
CA THR A 2 -12.10 -0.14 1.84
C THR A 2 -10.92 -0.95 1.31
N GLN A 3 -10.22 -1.68 2.19
CA GLN A 3 -9.08 -2.50 1.83
C GLN A 3 -9.38 -4.00 1.91
N THR A 4 -8.73 -4.76 1.03
CA THR A 4 -8.84 -6.22 0.97
C THR A 4 -7.48 -6.83 0.65
N PRO A 5 -7.08 -7.93 1.31
CA PRO A 5 -7.77 -8.60 2.43
C PRO A 5 -7.58 -7.87 3.77
N LEU A 6 -8.36 -8.23 4.80
CA LEU A 6 -8.22 -7.70 6.16
C LEU A 6 -6.89 -8.10 6.82
N SER A 7 -6.39 -9.30 6.50
CA SER A 7 -5.07 -9.78 6.89
C SER A 7 -4.58 -10.77 5.84
N LEU A 8 -3.27 -10.80 5.61
CA LEU A 8 -2.65 -11.68 4.64
C LEU A 8 -1.36 -12.27 5.23
N PRO A 9 -1.36 -13.54 5.68
CA PRO A 9 -0.13 -14.21 6.04
C PRO A 9 0.68 -14.52 4.78
N VAL A 10 1.95 -14.11 4.76
CA VAL A 10 2.84 -14.30 3.60
C VAL A 10 4.17 -14.85 4.08
N THR A 11 4.69 -15.84 3.37
CA THR A 11 6.04 -16.36 3.60
C THR A 11 7.08 -15.37 3.06
N PRO A 12 8.17 -15.07 3.80
CA PRO A 12 9.23 -14.20 3.31
C PRO A 12 9.73 -14.61 1.91
N GLY A 13 9.97 -13.62 1.06
CA GLY A 13 10.34 -13.77 -0.34
C GLY A 13 9.17 -13.95 -1.32
N GLN A 14 7.96 -14.29 -0.84
CA GLN A 14 6.76 -14.33 -1.68
C GLN A 14 6.18 -12.92 -1.90
N PRO A 15 5.48 -12.68 -3.01
CA PRO A 15 4.81 -11.42 -3.24
C PRO A 15 3.54 -11.27 -2.38
N ALA A 16 3.17 -10.02 -2.10
CA ALA A 16 1.91 -9.65 -1.46
C ALA A 16 1.22 -8.53 -2.24
N SER A 17 -0.12 -8.53 -2.20
CA SER A 17 -0.93 -7.48 -2.81
C SER A 17 -2.06 -7.05 -1.87
N ILE A 18 -2.28 -5.74 -1.79
CA ILE A 18 -3.36 -5.13 -1.01
C ILE A 18 -4.17 -4.26 -1.95
N SER A 19 -5.45 -4.53 -2.05
CA SER A 19 -6.38 -3.72 -2.84
C SER A 19 -7.00 -2.65 -1.96
N CYS A 20 -7.16 -1.44 -2.51
CA CYS A 20 -7.90 -0.34 -1.91
C CYS A 20 -8.97 0.12 -2.90
N ARG A 21 -10.20 0.25 -2.42
CA ARG A 21 -11.33 0.76 -3.20
C ARG A 21 -11.89 2.02 -2.55
N SER A 22 -12.10 3.06 -3.34
CA SER A 22 -12.81 4.27 -2.94
C SER A 22 -14.27 4.23 -3.41
N SER A 23 -15.13 4.95 -2.70
CA SER A 23 -16.55 5.09 -3.08
C SER A 23 -16.75 6.01 -4.29
N GLN A 24 -15.77 6.87 -4.57
CA GLN A 24 -15.78 7.86 -5.64
C GLN A 24 -14.40 7.98 -6.27
N SER A 25 -14.33 8.49 -7.50
CA SER A 25 -13.06 8.69 -8.19
C SER A 25 -12.13 9.59 -7.35
N LEU A 26 -10.86 9.19 -7.22
CA LEU A 26 -9.80 10.00 -6.62
C LEU A 26 -9.04 10.84 -7.65
N LEU A 27 -9.47 10.82 -8.92
CA LEU A 27 -8.94 11.69 -9.96
C LEU A 27 -9.46 13.10 -9.75
N TYR A 28 -8.57 14.03 -9.45
CA TYR A 28 -8.88 15.45 -9.30
C TYR A 28 -8.94 16.15 -10.66
N SER A 29 -9.47 17.38 -10.66
CA SER A 29 -9.64 18.21 -11.86
C SER A 29 -8.32 18.57 -12.56
N ASP A 30 -7.20 18.49 -11.86
CA ASP A 30 -5.85 18.67 -12.39
C ASP A 30 -5.31 17.41 -13.11
N GLY A 31 -6.10 16.32 -13.14
CA GLY A 31 -5.71 15.04 -13.72
C GLY A 31 -4.81 14.20 -12.81
N ILE A 32 -4.59 14.60 -11.56
CA ILE A 32 -3.75 13.91 -10.60
C ILE A 32 -4.62 13.06 -9.66
N THR A 33 -4.10 11.88 -9.31
CA THR A 33 -4.70 11.04 -8.28
C THR A 33 -3.89 11.17 -7.00
N TYR A 34 -4.53 11.65 -5.94
CA TYR A 34 -3.92 11.80 -4.62
C TYR A 34 -4.24 10.57 -3.76
N LEU A 35 -3.39 9.55 -3.86
CA LEU A 35 -3.45 8.35 -3.03
C LEU A 35 -2.05 8.01 -2.54
N GLU A 36 -1.96 7.74 -1.24
CA GLU A 36 -0.72 7.37 -0.58
C GLU A 36 -0.91 6.07 0.20
N TRP A 37 0.15 5.27 0.26
CA TRP A 37 0.22 4.05 1.05
C TRP A 37 1.12 4.27 2.24
N TYR A 38 0.68 3.77 3.39
CA TYR A 38 1.40 3.91 4.65
C TYR A 38 1.70 2.52 5.20
N GLN A 39 2.83 2.38 5.87
CA GLN A 39 3.14 1.18 6.64
C GLN A 39 3.28 1.59 8.10
N GLN A 40 2.41 1.07 8.96
CA GLN A 40 2.47 1.26 10.40
C GLN A 40 3.07 0.03 11.07
N LYS A 41 4.25 0.20 11.68
CA LYS A 41 4.88 -0.82 12.52
C LYS A 41 4.64 -0.52 14.00
N PRO A 42 4.46 -1.54 14.86
CA PRO A 42 4.35 -1.33 16.29
C PRO A 42 5.56 -0.55 16.84
N GLY A 43 5.31 0.57 17.51
CA GLY A 43 6.36 1.38 18.15
C GLY A 43 7.13 2.32 17.22
N GLN A 44 6.79 2.40 15.93
CA GLN A 44 7.43 3.34 14.99
C GLN A 44 6.59 4.62 14.85
N VAL A 45 7.24 5.78 14.86
CA VAL A 45 6.61 7.08 14.62
C VAL A 45 6.38 7.26 13.11
N SER A 46 5.16 7.63 12.73
CA SER A 46 4.62 7.62 11.36
C SER A 46 5.32 8.52 10.34
N ASN A 47 6.19 9.43 10.78
CA ASN A 47 6.69 10.55 9.96
C ASN A 47 8.06 10.32 9.33
N GLN A 48 8.63 9.12 9.45
CA GLN A 48 9.98 8.84 8.94
C GLN A 48 9.91 8.20 7.55
N PHE A 49 9.75 9.04 6.52
CA PHE A 49 9.91 8.63 5.12
C PHE A 49 11.40 8.53 4.78
N THR A 50 12.00 7.37 4.97
CA THR A 50 13.36 7.08 4.49
C THR A 50 13.30 6.03 3.42
N GLY A 51 13.64 6.41 2.18
CA GLY A 51 13.89 5.52 1.03
C GLY A 51 12.93 4.33 0.92
N VAL A 52 11.77 4.52 0.28
CA VAL A 52 10.86 3.40 0.00
C VAL A 52 11.56 2.39 -0.91
N PRO A 53 11.71 1.12 -0.51
CA PRO A 53 12.38 0.13 -1.34
C PRO A 53 11.66 -0.12 -2.67
N ASP A 54 12.41 -0.34 -3.77
CA ASP A 54 11.86 -0.61 -5.11
C ASP A 54 10.94 -1.83 -5.19
N ARG A 55 10.94 -2.69 -4.16
CA ARG A 55 10.03 -3.84 -4.08
C ARG A 55 8.56 -3.42 -3.89
N PHE A 56 8.30 -2.19 -3.45
CA PHE A 56 6.95 -1.63 -3.32
C PHE A 56 6.52 -0.93 -4.61
N SER A 57 5.29 -1.19 -5.03
CA SER A 57 4.71 -0.56 -6.21
C SER A 57 3.23 -0.29 -6.03
N GLY A 58 2.80 0.95 -6.27
CA GLY A 58 1.40 1.35 -6.29
C GLY A 58 0.88 1.41 -7.72
N SER A 59 -0.34 0.93 -7.95
CA SER A 59 -1.01 1.01 -9.24
C SER A 59 -2.51 1.21 -9.06
N GLY A 60 -3.19 1.68 -10.09
CA GLY A 60 -4.64 1.88 -10.08
C GLY A 60 -5.08 3.24 -10.63
N SER A 61 -6.39 3.39 -10.79
CA SER A 61 -7.01 4.63 -11.26
C SER A 61 -8.49 4.65 -10.92
N GLY A 62 -9.08 5.86 -10.92
CA GLY A 62 -10.51 6.04 -10.63
C GLY A 62 -10.83 5.64 -9.20
N THR A 63 -11.36 4.44 -9.01
CA THR A 63 -11.83 3.93 -7.72
C THR A 63 -11.08 2.70 -7.21
N GLU A 64 -10.20 2.10 -8.01
CA GLU A 64 -9.54 0.85 -7.69
C GLU A 64 -8.02 0.99 -7.73
N PHE A 65 -7.39 0.61 -6.63
CA PHE A 65 -5.96 0.77 -6.39
C PHE A 65 -5.38 -0.49 -5.78
N THR A 66 -4.10 -0.73 -6.03
CA THR A 66 -3.38 -1.90 -5.52
C THR A 66 -1.96 -1.52 -5.14
N LEU A 67 -1.57 -1.84 -3.92
CA LEU A 67 -0.18 -1.91 -3.48
C LEU A 67 0.32 -3.32 -3.70
N ARG A 68 1.46 -3.46 -4.37
CA ARG A 68 2.14 -4.74 -4.56
C ARG A 68 3.54 -4.67 -3.96
N ILE A 69 3.83 -5.63 -3.11
CA ILE A 69 5.17 -5.93 -2.58
C ILE A 69 5.68 -7.14 -3.37
N SER A 70 6.70 -6.95 -4.20
CA SER A 70 7.18 -8.01 -5.11
C SER A 70 7.89 -9.14 -4.38
N ARG A 71 8.57 -8.84 -3.27
CA ARG A 71 9.23 -9.80 -2.37
C ARG A 71 9.10 -9.29 -0.94
N VAL A 72 8.27 -9.93 -0.13
CA VAL A 72 8.05 -9.54 1.27
C VAL A 72 9.27 -9.89 2.12
N GLU A 73 9.79 -8.91 2.86
CA GLU A 73 10.85 -9.09 3.84
C GLU A 73 10.29 -8.99 5.28
N ALA A 74 11.07 -9.37 6.29
CA ALA A 74 10.56 -9.44 7.66
C ALA A 74 10.13 -8.07 8.20
N GLU A 75 10.84 -7.01 7.80
CA GLU A 75 10.51 -5.63 8.15
C GLU A 75 9.28 -5.09 7.41
N ASP A 76 8.78 -5.79 6.39
CA ASP A 76 7.56 -5.40 5.68
C ASP A 76 6.30 -5.82 6.47
N ALA A 77 6.42 -6.57 7.56
CA ALA A 77 5.30 -6.88 8.43
C ALA A 77 4.76 -5.60 9.11
N GLY A 78 3.46 -5.36 8.98
CA GLY A 78 2.81 -4.18 9.55
C GLY A 78 1.36 -4.05 9.13
N VAL A 79 0.73 -2.96 9.55
CA VAL A 79 -0.59 -2.55 9.06
C VAL A 79 -0.38 -1.58 7.91
N TYR A 80 -1.14 -1.76 6.84
CA TYR A 80 -1.07 -0.97 5.61
C TYR A 80 -2.42 -0.36 5.28
#